data_AF-A0A5E4MXQ6-F1
#
_entry.id   AF-A0A5E4MXQ6-F1
#
_cell.length_a   1.000
_cell.length_b   1.000
_cell.length_c   1.000
_cell.angle_alpha   90.00
_cell.angle_beta   90.00
_cell.angle_gamma   90.00
#
_symmetry.space_group_name_H-M   'P 1'
#
loop_
_entity.id
_entity.type
_entity.pdbx_description
1 polymer ?
#
loop_
_entity_poly.entity_id
_entity_poly.type
_entity_poly.pdbx_seq_one_letter_code
_entity_poly.pdbx_strand_id
1 'polypeptide(L)'
;MFSKKRKVDNENRKLLAEWTEQYFFTLPVRAGAVPVCLICNSTVAVVKCANLKRHYDTMHKDFEKKFLLDSTARKDKLQAYLLSYKNSTTMLVKSMSGQEKSIEAALRVCWTLNKHQKPFTDSEIVKECMLEVATALFEEKNDIINAIQNIPLSARSNTRRTELLADDNKNNLIHILLMAPCYAIAI
;
A
#
# COMPACT_ATOMS: atom_id res chain seq x y z
N MET A 1 36.46 16.25 21.52
CA MET A 1 35.04 15.95 21.79
C MET A 1 34.41 15.43 20.50
N PHE A 2 34.33 14.10 20.30
CA PHE A 2 33.79 13.54 19.06
C PHE A 2 32.28 13.76 19.01
N SER A 3 31.82 14.57 18.06
CA SER A 3 30.39 14.83 17.84
C SER A 3 29.68 13.51 17.51
N LYS A 4 28.68 13.15 18.32
CA LYS A 4 27.90 11.91 18.18
C LYS A 4 27.30 11.88 16.77
N LYS A 5 27.71 10.94 15.92
CA LYS A 5 27.15 10.78 14.57
C LYS A 5 25.64 10.50 14.70
N ARG A 6 24.83 11.47 14.29
CA ARG A 6 23.36 11.42 14.35
C ARG A 6 22.85 10.45 13.28
N LYS A 7 22.25 9.32 13.70
CA LYS A 7 21.55 8.37 12.80
C LYS A 7 20.11 8.85 12.59
N VAL A 8 19.68 8.87 11.33
CA VAL A 8 18.36 9.40 10.90
C VAL A 8 17.20 8.61 11.49
N ASP A 9 17.38 7.30 11.69
CA ASP A 9 16.35 6.39 12.21
C ASP A 9 15.96 6.70 13.67
N ASN A 10 16.83 7.38 14.43
CA ASN A 10 16.60 7.69 15.84
C ASN A 10 15.83 9.01 16.07
N GLU A 11 15.66 9.84 15.04
CA GLU A 11 15.27 11.25 15.26
C GLU A 11 13.80 11.56 14.98
N ASN A 12 12.98 10.59 14.52
CA ASN A 12 11.51 10.74 14.32
C ASN A 12 11.12 12.13 13.78
N ARG A 13 11.86 12.63 12.79
CA ARG A 13 11.79 14.03 12.36
C ARG A 13 10.44 14.28 11.69
N LYS A 14 9.56 15.00 12.37
CA LYS A 14 8.26 15.41 11.86
C LYS A 14 8.44 16.57 10.87
N LEU A 15 7.65 16.55 9.79
CA LEU A 15 7.56 17.69 8.89
C LEU A 15 6.85 18.83 9.63
N LEU A 16 7.47 20.02 9.69
CA LEU A 16 6.84 21.21 10.27
C LEU A 16 5.87 21.84 9.27
N ALA A 17 4.74 22.37 9.76
CA ALA A 17 3.74 23.04 8.93
C ALA A 17 4.32 24.24 8.15
N GLU A 18 5.27 24.95 8.75
CA GLU A 18 6.00 26.05 8.11
C GLU A 18 6.72 25.61 6.83
N TRP A 19 7.27 24.39 6.80
CA TRP A 19 7.96 23.86 5.63
C TRP A 19 7.00 23.44 4.52
N THR A 20 5.77 23.07 4.89
CA THR A 20 4.68 22.84 3.94
C THR A 20 4.34 24.14 3.20
N GLU A 21 4.28 25.27 3.90
CA GLU A 21 3.96 26.57 3.30
C GLU A 21 5.15 27.20 2.54
N GLN A 22 6.36 27.06 3.09
CA GLN A 22 7.58 27.62 2.48
C GLN A 22 8.09 26.82 1.29
N TYR A 23 7.98 25.48 1.32
CA TYR A 23 8.60 24.62 0.30
C TYR A 23 7.61 23.71 -0.43
N PHE A 24 6.31 23.80 -0.15
CA PHE A 24 5.27 22.98 -0.77
C PHE A 24 5.52 21.47 -0.60
N PHE A 25 5.90 21.05 0.59
CA PHE A 25 6.07 19.62 0.91
C PHE A 25 4.94 19.10 1.79
N THR A 26 4.55 17.85 1.57
CA THR A 26 3.67 17.10 2.48
C THR A 26 4.34 15.82 2.92
N LEU A 27 3.95 15.29 4.08
CA LEU A 27 4.40 14.00 4.59
C LEU A 27 3.21 13.03 4.61
N PRO A 28 3.24 11.95 3.82
CA PRO A 28 2.19 10.93 3.84
C PRO A 28 2.00 10.33 5.24
N VAL A 29 0.75 10.07 5.62
CA VAL A 29 0.42 9.47 6.92
C VAL A 29 0.62 7.94 6.86
N ARG A 30 1.88 7.50 6.87
CA ARG A 30 2.27 6.09 6.98
C ARG A 30 3.62 5.92 7.68
N ALA A 31 3.86 4.77 8.30
CA ALA A 31 5.14 4.47 8.91
C ALA A 31 6.27 4.50 7.85
N GLY A 32 7.39 5.15 8.17
CA GLY A 32 8.52 5.30 7.25
C GLY A 32 8.26 6.17 6.02
N ALA A 33 7.22 7.01 6.04
CA ALA A 33 6.95 7.93 4.93
C ALA A 33 8.10 8.90 4.68
N VAL A 34 8.32 9.20 3.40
CA VAL A 34 9.24 10.25 2.95
C VAL A 34 8.45 11.47 2.46
N PRO A 35 8.97 12.68 2.64
CA PRO A 35 8.32 13.90 2.20
C PRO A 35 8.20 13.96 0.68
N VAL A 36 7.05 14.46 0.21
CA VAL A 36 6.67 14.57 -1.20
C VAL A 36 6.47 16.04 -1.56
N CYS A 37 7.08 16.49 -2.65
CA CYS A 37 6.86 17.83 -3.19
C CYS A 37 5.47 17.88 -3.87
N LEU A 38 4.65 18.86 -3.51
CA LEU A 38 3.31 19.05 -4.05
C LEU A 38 3.30 19.69 -5.46
N ILE A 39 4.44 20.22 -5.92
CA ILE A 39 4.56 20.88 -7.23
C ILE A 39 4.89 19.86 -8.32
N CYS A 40 5.81 18.92 -8.05
CA CYS A 40 6.29 17.94 -9.03
C CYS A 40 6.13 16.47 -8.61
N ASN A 41 5.52 16.19 -7.46
CA ASN A 41 5.29 14.86 -6.91
C ASN A 41 6.55 14.01 -6.67
N SER A 42 7.74 14.63 -6.70
CA SER A 42 9.00 13.96 -6.37
C SER A 42 9.18 13.81 -4.86
N THR A 43 10.02 12.85 -4.45
CA THR A 43 10.25 12.54 -3.03
C THR A 43 11.65 12.91 -2.59
N VAL A 44 11.79 13.24 -1.30
CA VAL A 44 13.08 13.53 -0.68
C VAL A 44 13.31 12.53 0.45
N ALA A 45 14.38 11.74 0.37
CA ALA A 45 14.59 10.59 1.26
C ALA A 45 14.67 10.94 2.76
N VAL A 46 15.01 12.18 3.13
CA VAL A 46 15.20 12.58 4.52
C VAL A 46 14.45 13.88 4.81
N VAL A 47 13.62 13.87 5.86
CA VAL A 47 12.90 15.03 6.41
C VAL A 47 13.90 15.99 7.07
N LYS A 48 14.50 16.86 6.26
CA LYS A 48 15.43 17.91 6.67
C LYS A 48 15.12 19.18 5.88
N CYS A 49 14.91 20.29 6.58
CA CYS A 49 14.68 21.61 5.97
C CYS A 49 15.69 21.90 4.83
N ALA A 50 16.99 21.69 5.06
CA ALA A 50 18.02 21.90 4.03
C ALA A 50 17.82 21.07 2.74
N ASN A 51 17.28 19.86 2.85
CA ASN A 51 17.01 19.01 1.69
C ASN A 51 15.74 19.48 0.94
N LEU A 52 14.69 19.84 1.69
CA LEU A 52 13.44 20.36 1.12
C LEU A 52 13.68 21.69 0.40
N LYS A 53 14.41 22.60 1.06
CA LYS A 53 14.83 23.88 0.52
C LYS A 53 15.67 23.70 -0.74
N ARG A 54 16.70 22.85 -0.72
CA ARG A 54 17.51 22.57 -1.91
C ARG A 54 16.66 22.08 -3.08
N HIS A 55 15.72 21.17 -2.83
CA HIS A 55 14.82 20.70 -3.88
C HIS A 55 13.97 21.87 -4.45
N TYR A 56 13.34 22.65 -3.57
CA TYR A 56 12.54 23.80 -3.97
C TYR A 56 13.35 24.84 -4.77
N ASP A 57 14.52 25.23 -4.27
CA ASP A 57 15.37 26.26 -4.89
C ASP A 57 15.93 25.82 -6.26
N THR A 58 16.15 24.51 -6.45
CA THR A 58 16.72 23.98 -7.70
C THR A 58 15.66 23.64 -8.74
N MET A 59 14.52 23.07 -8.34
CA MET A 59 13.48 22.59 -9.24
C MET A 59 12.34 23.60 -9.44
N HIS A 60 12.14 24.52 -8.50
CA HIS A 60 10.99 25.43 -8.42
C HIS A 60 11.39 26.89 -8.21
N LYS A 61 12.58 27.28 -8.64
CA LYS A 61 13.14 28.64 -8.49
C LYS A 61 12.21 29.75 -8.99
N ASP A 62 11.49 29.51 -10.09
CA ASP A 62 10.57 30.50 -10.67
C ASP A 62 9.20 30.53 -9.98
N PHE A 63 8.91 29.59 -9.09
CA PHE A 63 7.65 29.52 -8.37
C PHE A 63 7.53 30.65 -7.35
N GLU A 64 8.63 30.98 -6.67
CA GLU A 64 8.68 32.08 -5.69
C GLU A 64 8.49 33.45 -6.34
N LYS A 65 8.93 33.62 -7.60
CA LYS A 65 8.69 34.85 -8.39
C LYS A 65 7.22 35.04 -8.75
N LYS A 66 6.49 33.94 -8.94
CA LYS A 66 5.05 33.96 -9.31
C LYS A 66 4.15 34.04 -8.07
N PHE A 67 4.57 33.42 -6.97
CA PHE A 67 3.81 33.34 -5.72
C PHE A 67 4.70 33.70 -4.54
N LEU A 68 4.71 34.99 -4.21
CA LEU A 68 5.47 35.54 -3.10
C LEU A 68 5.08 34.86 -1.78
N LEU A 69 6.06 34.74 -0.88
CA LEU A 69 5.86 34.28 0.49
C LEU A 69 4.77 35.12 1.18
N ASP A 70 3.96 34.45 2.01
CA ASP A 70 2.84 35.03 2.77
C ASP A 70 1.69 35.66 1.95
N SER A 71 1.73 35.60 0.62
CA SER A 71 0.61 36.04 -0.21
C SER A 71 -0.60 35.11 -0.08
N THR A 72 -1.81 35.68 -0.15
CA THR A 72 -3.06 34.92 -0.20
C THR A 72 -3.08 33.94 -1.37
N ALA A 73 -2.62 34.39 -2.54
CA ALA A 73 -2.51 33.55 -3.74
C ALA A 73 -1.64 32.30 -3.53
N ARG A 74 -0.56 32.39 -2.72
CA ARG A 74 0.29 31.24 -2.39
C ARG A 74 -0.44 30.24 -1.50
N LYS A 75 -1.16 30.72 -0.48
CA LYS A 75 -1.96 29.88 0.43
C LYS A 75 -3.06 29.15 -0.34
N ASP A 76 -3.75 29.84 -1.24
CA ASP A 76 -4.78 29.24 -2.09
C ASP A 76 -4.19 28.15 -2.99
N LYS A 77 -3.01 28.41 -3.57
CA LYS A 77 -2.33 27.42 -4.41
C LYS A 77 -1.88 26.19 -3.62
N LEU A 78 -1.38 26.39 -2.40
CA LEU A 78 -1.02 25.32 -1.49
C LEU A 78 -2.22 24.45 -1.15
N GLN A 79 -3.36 25.06 -0.81
CA GLN A 79 -4.60 24.33 -0.55
C GLN A 79 -5.07 23.55 -1.78
N ALA A 80 -5.01 24.15 -2.98
CA ALA A 80 -5.37 23.47 -4.22
C ALA A 80 -4.47 22.24 -4.49
N TYR A 81 -3.17 22.35 -4.27
CA TYR A 81 -2.25 21.21 -4.44
C TYR A 81 -2.41 20.14 -3.36
N LEU A 82 -2.64 20.51 -2.11
CA LEU A 82 -2.96 19.57 -1.04
C LEU A 82 -4.24 18.80 -1.34
N LEU A 83 -5.28 19.49 -1.83
CA LEU A 83 -6.54 18.87 -2.21
C LEU A 83 -6.35 17.91 -3.40
N SER A 84 -5.64 18.34 -4.44
CA SER A 84 -5.30 17.49 -5.59
C SER A 84 -4.55 16.23 -5.16
N TYR A 85 -3.49 16.39 -4.35
CA TYR A 85 -2.71 15.29 -3.81
C TYR A 85 -3.55 14.33 -2.97
N LYS A 86 -4.40 14.85 -2.07
CA LYS A 86 -5.30 14.05 -1.23
C LYS A 86 -6.27 13.25 -2.09
N ASN A 87 -6.85 13.85 -3.14
CA ASN A 87 -7.75 13.17 -4.04
C ASN A 87 -7.04 12.03 -4.79
N SER A 88 -5.87 12.30 -5.38
CA SER A 88 -5.09 11.26 -6.09
C SER A 88 -4.68 10.10 -5.18
N THR A 89 -4.18 10.41 -3.98
CA THR A 89 -3.77 9.38 -3.01
C THR A 89 -4.95 8.59 -2.47
N THR A 90 -6.08 9.24 -2.18
CA THR A 90 -7.30 8.55 -1.72
C THR A 90 -7.84 7.60 -2.80
N MET A 91 -7.85 8.01 -4.07
CA MET A 91 -8.27 7.14 -5.16
C MET A 91 -7.34 5.93 -5.30
N LEU A 92 -6.02 6.14 -5.23
CA LEU A 92 -5.04 5.05 -5.28
C LEU A 92 -5.25 4.05 -4.13
N VAL A 93 -5.36 4.54 -2.89
CA VAL A 93 -5.59 3.69 -1.71
C VAL A 93 -6.91 2.92 -1.82
N LYS A 94 -7.99 3.58 -2.28
CA LYS A 94 -9.27 2.91 -2.49
C LYS A 94 -9.16 1.78 -3.52
N SER A 95 -8.51 2.02 -4.65
CA SER A 95 -8.29 1.00 -5.68
C SER A 95 -7.46 -0.17 -5.15
N MET A 96 -6.38 0.11 -4.42
CA MET A 96 -5.55 -0.92 -3.80
C MET A 96 -6.35 -1.73 -2.77
N SER A 97 -7.14 -1.09 -1.92
CA SER A 97 -7.96 -1.79 -0.91
C SER A 97 -9.01 -2.74 -1.53
N GLY A 98 -9.55 -2.40 -2.72
CA GLY A 98 -10.44 -3.28 -3.46
C GLY A 98 -9.69 -4.51 -4.00
N GLN A 99 -8.49 -4.31 -4.55
CA GLN A 99 -7.63 -5.40 -5.00
C GLN A 99 -7.20 -6.30 -3.84
N GLU A 100 -6.85 -5.74 -2.68
CA GLU A 100 -6.50 -6.49 -1.48
C GLU A 100 -7.63 -7.42 -1.03
N LYS A 101 -8.87 -6.92 -0.97
CA LYS A 101 -10.05 -7.74 -0.64
C LYS A 101 -10.28 -8.88 -1.64
N SER A 102 -10.09 -8.62 -2.93
CA SER A 102 -10.20 -9.64 -3.98
C SER A 102 -9.10 -10.72 -3.85
N ILE A 103 -7.87 -10.31 -3.54
CA ILE A 103 -6.75 -11.22 -3.29
C ILE A 103 -6.98 -12.04 -2.03
N GLU A 104 -7.49 -11.42 -0.96
CA GLU A 104 -7.83 -12.09 0.29
C GLU A 104 -8.89 -13.18 0.06
N ALA A 105 -9.96 -12.85 -0.68
CA ALA A 105 -10.97 -13.84 -1.06
C ALA A 105 -10.35 -15.02 -1.85
N ALA A 106 -9.47 -14.73 -2.81
CA ALA A 106 -8.79 -15.77 -3.58
C ALA A 106 -7.88 -16.66 -2.71
N LEU A 107 -7.17 -16.08 -1.73
CA LEU A 107 -6.35 -16.83 -0.78
C LEU A 107 -7.20 -17.75 0.10
N ARG A 108 -8.37 -17.31 0.55
CA ARG A 108 -9.29 -18.14 1.35
C ARG A 108 -9.81 -19.34 0.54
N VAL A 109 -10.16 -19.15 -0.72
CA VAL A 109 -10.56 -20.24 -1.62
C VAL A 109 -9.40 -21.22 -1.83
N CYS A 110 -8.21 -20.72 -2.15
CA CYS A 110 -6.98 -21.51 -2.31
C CYS A 110 -6.68 -22.35 -1.05
N TRP A 111 -6.71 -21.74 0.13
CA TRP A 111 -6.52 -22.41 1.40
C TRP A 111 -7.52 -23.56 1.63
N THR A 112 -8.79 -23.34 1.26
CA THR A 112 -9.84 -24.35 1.40
C THR A 112 -9.62 -25.52 0.44
N LEU A 113 -9.29 -25.24 -0.82
CA LEU A 113 -8.93 -26.27 -1.81
C LEU A 113 -7.73 -27.10 -1.37
N ASN A 114 -6.68 -26.45 -0.86
CA ASN A 114 -5.47 -27.12 -0.39
C ASN A 114 -5.75 -28.03 0.81
N LYS A 115 -6.61 -27.62 1.74
CA LYS A 115 -7.05 -28.46 2.87
C LYS A 115 -7.73 -29.75 2.41
N HIS A 116 -8.47 -29.68 1.31
CA HIS A 116 -9.15 -30.84 0.71
C HIS A 116 -8.32 -31.51 -0.38
N GLN A 117 -7.04 -31.14 -0.53
CA GLN A 117 -6.10 -31.69 -1.52
C GLN A 117 -6.64 -31.65 -2.95
N LYS A 118 -7.36 -30.58 -3.30
CA LYS A 118 -7.95 -30.42 -4.63
C LYS A 118 -6.92 -29.89 -5.64
N PRO A 119 -6.97 -30.34 -6.90
CA PRO A 119 -6.16 -29.79 -7.98
C PRO A 119 -6.29 -28.27 -8.12
N PHE A 120 -5.23 -27.61 -8.61
CA PHE A 120 -5.25 -26.16 -8.76
C PHE A 120 -6.27 -25.67 -9.79
N THR A 121 -6.55 -26.49 -10.80
CA THR A 121 -7.57 -26.24 -11.83
C THR A 121 -8.98 -26.13 -11.25
N ASP A 122 -9.26 -26.81 -10.13
CA ASP A 122 -10.58 -26.77 -9.49
C ASP A 122 -10.94 -25.36 -8.99
N SER A 123 -9.96 -24.46 -8.81
CA SER A 123 -10.23 -23.07 -8.45
C SER A 123 -11.02 -22.30 -9.52
N GLU A 124 -10.88 -22.68 -10.80
CA GLU A 124 -11.66 -22.09 -11.89
C GLU A 124 -13.10 -22.61 -11.87
N ILE A 125 -13.28 -23.90 -11.56
CA ILE A 125 -14.60 -24.53 -11.37
C ILE A 125 -15.33 -23.89 -10.17
N VAL A 126 -14.63 -23.67 -9.05
CA VAL A 126 -15.23 -22.98 -7.89
C VAL A 126 -15.74 -21.60 -8.28
N LYS A 127 -14.99 -20.86 -9.09
CA LYS A 127 -15.41 -19.54 -9.57
C LYS A 127 -16.66 -19.63 -10.45
N GLU A 128 -16.71 -20.61 -11.36
CA GLU A 128 -17.88 -20.90 -12.18
C GLU A 128 -19.11 -21.21 -11.31
N CYS A 129 -18.98 -22.12 -10.33
CA CYS A 129 -20.07 -22.43 -9.40
C CYS A 129 -20.54 -21.19 -8.62
N MET A 130 -19.62 -20.32 -8.18
CA MET A 130 -20.00 -19.08 -7.48
C MET A 130 -20.77 -18.12 -8.39
N LEU A 131 -20.43 -18.06 -9.68
CA LEU A 131 -21.13 -17.22 -10.65
C LEU A 131 -22.53 -17.77 -10.98
N GLU A 132 -22.69 -19.09 -11.12
CA GLU A 132 -24.00 -19.71 -11.32
C GLU A 132 -24.94 -19.42 -10.14
N VAL A 133 -24.45 -19.59 -8.91
CA VAL A 133 -25.22 -19.28 -7.69
C VAL A 133 -25.54 -17.79 -7.59
N ALA A 134 -24.56 -16.92 -7.90
CA ALA A 134 -24.75 -15.48 -7.80
C ALA A 134 -25.73 -14.96 -8.86
N THR A 135 -25.69 -15.53 -10.05
CA THR A 135 -26.65 -15.23 -11.11
C THR A 135 -28.03 -15.66 -10.64
N ALA A 136 -28.25 -16.94 -10.31
CA ALA A 136 -29.58 -17.45 -9.92
C ALA A 136 -30.22 -16.73 -8.72
N LEU A 137 -29.44 -16.25 -7.74
CA LEU A 137 -29.96 -15.61 -6.52
C LEU A 137 -29.96 -14.07 -6.56
N PHE A 138 -29.10 -13.45 -7.36
CA PHE A 138 -28.83 -12.01 -7.32
C PHE A 138 -28.78 -11.37 -8.71
N GLU A 139 -29.56 -11.86 -9.68
CA GLU A 139 -29.60 -11.35 -11.07
C GLU A 139 -29.66 -9.81 -11.17
N GLU A 140 -30.41 -9.16 -10.28
CA GLU A 140 -30.58 -7.70 -10.27
C GLU A 140 -29.37 -6.93 -9.70
N LYS A 141 -28.42 -7.60 -9.04
CA LYS A 141 -27.25 -6.99 -8.38
C LYS A 141 -25.95 -7.32 -9.12
N ASN A 142 -25.80 -6.70 -10.28
CA ASN A 142 -24.61 -6.82 -11.14
C ASN A 142 -23.29 -6.52 -10.41
N ASP A 143 -23.29 -5.69 -9.37
CA ASP A 143 -22.09 -5.41 -8.56
C ASP A 143 -21.51 -6.67 -7.89
N ILE A 144 -22.37 -7.59 -7.44
CA ILE A 144 -21.95 -8.84 -6.77
C ILE A 144 -21.35 -9.80 -7.79
N ILE A 145 -22.02 -9.96 -8.93
CA ILE A 145 -21.56 -10.81 -10.03
C ILE A 145 -20.19 -10.31 -10.54
N ASN A 146 -20.07 -9.01 -10.78
CA ASN A 146 -18.80 -8.37 -11.16
C ASN A 146 -17.71 -8.56 -10.10
N ALA A 147 -18.05 -8.47 -8.80
CA ALA A 147 -17.07 -8.69 -7.74
C ALA A 147 -16.50 -10.11 -7.76
N ILE A 148 -17.36 -11.13 -7.93
CA ILE A 148 -16.94 -12.54 -8.02
C ILE A 148 -16.14 -12.79 -9.32
N GLN A 149 -16.58 -12.23 -10.44
CA GLN A 149 -15.90 -12.37 -11.72
C GLN A 149 -14.50 -11.76 -11.71
N ASN A 150 -14.27 -10.71 -10.92
CA ASN A 150 -12.96 -10.08 -10.78
C ASN A 150 -12.04 -10.78 -9.76
N ILE A 151 -12.48 -11.86 -9.10
CA ILE A 151 -11.60 -12.65 -8.23
C ILE A 151 -10.59 -13.42 -9.10
N PRO A 152 -9.27 -13.24 -8.87
CA PRO A 152 -8.23 -13.87 -9.67
C PRO A 152 -7.97 -15.34 -9.29
N LEU A 153 -8.87 -16.26 -9.66
CA LEU A 153 -8.80 -17.70 -9.37
C LEU A 153 -8.27 -18.56 -10.53
N SER A 154 -7.37 -18.05 -11.38
CA SER A 154 -6.78 -18.90 -12.43
C SER A 154 -5.86 -19.96 -11.83
N ALA A 155 -5.75 -21.12 -12.49
CA ALA A 155 -4.91 -22.23 -12.03
C ALA A 155 -3.47 -21.78 -11.73
N ARG A 156 -2.86 -20.99 -12.63
CA ARG A 156 -1.51 -20.41 -12.43
C ARG A 156 -1.43 -19.51 -11.19
N SER A 157 -2.45 -18.67 -10.97
CA SER A 157 -2.48 -17.80 -9.80
C SER A 157 -2.65 -18.61 -8.51
N ASN A 158 -3.42 -19.70 -8.58
CA ASN A 158 -3.64 -20.61 -7.47
C ASN A 158 -2.35 -21.35 -7.08
N THR A 159 -1.57 -21.86 -8.04
CA THR A 159 -0.26 -22.48 -7.78
C THR A 159 0.66 -21.56 -6.98
N ARG A 160 0.85 -20.33 -7.45
CA ARG A 160 1.70 -19.34 -6.76
C ARG A 160 1.19 -19.01 -5.35
N ARG A 161 -0.13 -18.98 -5.15
CA ARG A 161 -0.72 -18.76 -3.81
C ARG A 161 -0.51 -19.95 -2.89
N THR A 162 -0.61 -21.16 -3.40
CA THR A 162 -0.31 -22.37 -2.63
C THR A 162 1.13 -22.38 -2.16
N GLU A 163 2.08 -21.99 -3.01
CA GLU A 163 3.50 -21.84 -2.60
C GLU A 163 3.65 -20.82 -1.47
N LEU A 164 3.04 -19.63 -1.61
CA LEU A 164 3.04 -18.61 -0.57
C LEU A 164 2.45 -19.10 0.76
N LEU A 165 1.31 -19.80 0.70
CA LEU A 165 0.64 -20.36 1.87
C LEU A 165 1.46 -21.48 2.51
N ALA A 166 2.14 -22.30 1.70
CA ALA A 166 3.01 -23.37 2.18
C ALA A 166 4.25 -22.80 2.88
N ASP A 167 4.87 -21.76 2.31
CA ASP A 167 6.01 -21.07 2.92
C ASP A 167 5.63 -20.39 4.24
N ASP A 168 4.49 -19.70 4.30
CA ASP A 168 4.00 -19.09 5.53
C ASP A 168 3.73 -20.15 6.61
N ASN A 169 3.04 -21.24 6.25
CA ASN A 169 2.78 -22.33 7.18
C ASN A 169 4.08 -22.99 7.68
N LYS A 170 5.06 -23.20 6.80
CA LYS A 170 6.38 -23.72 7.15
C LYS A 170 7.09 -22.79 8.14
N ASN A 171 7.11 -21.49 7.90
CA ASN A 171 7.75 -20.53 8.79
C ASN A 171 7.08 -20.49 10.17
N ASN A 172 5.75 -20.54 10.21
CA ASN A 172 4.99 -20.62 11.45
C ASN A 172 5.32 -21.89 12.24
N LEU A 173 5.38 -23.04 11.56
CA LEU A 173 5.76 -24.31 12.18
C LEU A 173 7.19 -24.25 12.73
N ILE A 174 8.16 -23.73 11.96
CA ILE A 174 9.55 -23.57 12.42
C ILE A 174 9.61 -22.68 13.67
N HIS A 175 8.89 -21.55 13.66
CA HIS A 175 8.84 -20.67 14.82
C HIS A 175 8.29 -21.38 16.06
N ILE A 176 7.20 -22.15 15.91
CA ILE A 176 6.63 -22.94 17.01
C ILE A 176 7.64 -23.99 17.51
N LEU A 177 8.33 -24.69 16.61
CA LEU A 177 9.33 -25.69 16.96
C LEU A 177 10.52 -25.09 17.72
N LEU A 178 10.99 -23.89 17.36
CA LEU A 178 12.06 -23.20 18.08
C LEU A 178 11.67 -22.78 19.50
N MET A 179 10.38 -22.55 19.73
CA MET A 179 9.84 -22.20 21.05
C MET A 179 9.46 -23.43 21.88
N ALA A 180 9.36 -24.60 21.26
CA ALA A 180 8.99 -25.83 21.95
C ALA A 180 10.20 -26.41 22.72
N PRO A 181 10.03 -26.81 23.99
CA PRO A 181 11.12 -27.41 24.78
C PRO A 181 11.51 -28.80 24.28
N CYS A 182 10.57 -29.52 23.67
CA CYS A 182 10.79 -30.81 23.02
C CYS A 182 9.74 -31.02 21.93
N TYR A 183 10.06 -31.82 20.93
CA TYR A 183 9.13 -32.27 19.90
C TYR A 183 9.51 -33.69 19.46
N ALA A 184 8.51 -34.45 19.01
CA ALA A 184 8.70 -35.78 18.44
C ALA A 184 8.26 -35.74 16.97
N ILE A 185 9.02 -36.40 16.10
CA ILE A 185 8.71 -36.55 14.69
C ILE A 185 8.41 -38.02 14.44
N ALA A 186 7.20 -38.31 13.95
CA ALA A 186 6.88 -39.61 13.41
C ALA A 186 7.42 -39.66 11.97
N ILE A 187 8.29 -40.63 11.70
CA ILE A 187 8.88 -40.90 10.38
C ILE A 187 8.14 -42.06 9.75
#